data_AF-A0A6A4Z2H6-F1
#
_entry.id   AF-A0A6A4Z2H6-F1
#
_cell.length_a   1.000
_cell.length_b   1.000
_cell.length_c   1.000
_cell.angle_alpha   90.00
_cell.angle_beta   90.00
_cell.angle_gamma   90.00
#
_symmetry.space_group_name_H-M   'P 1'
#
loop_
_entity.id
_entity.type
_entity.pdbx_description
1 polymer ?
#
loop_
_entity_poly.entity_id
_entity_poly.type
_entity_poly.pdbx_seq_one_letter_code
_entity_poly.pdbx_strand_id
1 'polypeptide(L)'
;MVSLVALLSIAASIVVADNSEDIKFPEAVEAEVASSTATRSSAGWLPRPDQSLDVNFPVDSKIIDTSAAPCVVTLVKNHTYAHSYNKPYKGDFSPPSCYDDPEYSLVYLRYKANVDPGRQFDRIAGVWIGNHPVLRTTTQEPNRVLGPHWEIFREISQYRALFGKNGNVTASLDNVVNDVYTSSFYVTITAEFYKKDPSQHVVQRVPYAPDQIVPIFKSNDTYPWFNVQPNTLGKNFNLVTFPKNLDGLYLELFTSHHGCDEFHYTNPPNELKATLNADCAGGSFREVQILLDNEIVGAVWPFPLIYTGGMSPALWRPIVSMGGFEAPTYIIDLTPYVAKVLDGKPHNVSFAVGHGLAYWPTNANLLVYQDHNVEKTVATLDRKVFDRNVV
;
A
#
# COMPACT_ATOMS: atom_id res chain seq x y z
N MET A 1 -27.88 13.66 29.52
CA MET A 1 -27.93 12.37 28.82
C MET A 1 -27.00 12.41 27.62
N VAL A 2 -25.70 12.26 27.83
CA VAL A 2 -24.70 11.80 26.83
C VAL A 2 -23.48 11.39 27.66
N SER A 3 -23.30 10.09 27.91
CA SER A 3 -22.05 9.47 28.38
C SER A 3 -22.30 7.98 28.49
N LEU A 4 -22.36 7.27 27.35
CA LEU A 4 -22.41 5.81 27.34
C LEU A 4 -22.03 5.21 25.98
N VAL A 5 -20.89 5.62 25.38
CA VAL A 5 -20.36 4.92 24.20
C VAL A 5 -18.85 4.67 24.29
N ALA A 6 -18.08 5.48 25.01
CA ALA A 6 -16.61 5.29 25.13
C ALA A 6 -16.15 4.33 26.25
N LEU A 7 -17.04 3.89 27.15
CA LEU A 7 -16.70 2.97 28.25
C LEU A 7 -16.86 1.48 27.90
N LEU A 8 -17.52 1.15 26.79
CA LEU A 8 -17.80 -0.24 26.40
C LEU A 8 -16.60 -0.96 25.78
N SER A 9 -15.67 -0.25 25.13
CA SER A 9 -14.49 -0.87 24.50
C SER A 9 -13.37 -1.22 25.50
N ILE A 10 -13.19 -0.41 26.55
CA ILE A 10 -12.21 -0.68 27.61
C ILE A 10 -12.73 -1.75 28.58
N ALA A 11 -14.02 -1.71 28.92
CA ALA A 11 -14.63 -2.76 29.74
C ALA A 11 -14.68 -4.13 29.02
N ALA A 12 -14.94 -4.17 27.71
CA ALA A 12 -14.90 -5.41 26.94
C ALA A 12 -13.49 -6.04 26.88
N SER A 13 -12.44 -5.22 26.86
CA SER A 13 -11.06 -5.72 26.81
C SER A 13 -10.55 -6.26 28.15
N ILE A 14 -11.03 -5.71 29.27
CA ILE A 14 -10.68 -6.18 30.62
C ILE A 14 -11.49 -7.41 31.02
N VAL A 15 -12.77 -7.51 30.61
CA VAL A 15 -13.62 -8.69 30.87
C VAL A 15 -13.17 -9.92 30.07
N VAL A 16 -12.55 -9.74 28.90
CA VAL A 16 -12.00 -10.86 28.11
C VAL A 16 -10.69 -11.41 28.71
N ALA A 17 -9.92 -10.60 29.44
CA ALA A 17 -8.70 -11.07 30.10
C ALA A 17 -8.98 -11.90 31.38
N ASP A 18 -10.02 -11.54 32.13
CA ASP A 18 -10.36 -12.17 33.43
C ASP A 18 -11.14 -13.51 33.30
N ASN A 19 -11.60 -13.86 32.10
CA ASN A 19 -12.28 -15.13 31.80
C ASN A 19 -11.43 -16.11 30.96
N SER A 20 -10.12 -15.85 30.81
CA SER A 20 -9.24 -16.70 30.00
C SER A 20 -8.98 -18.09 30.61
N GLU A 21 -9.28 -18.29 31.90
CA GLU A 21 -9.19 -19.61 32.55
C GLU A 21 -10.40 -20.53 32.28
N ASP A 22 -11.51 -20.00 31.73
CA ASP A 22 -12.71 -20.78 31.39
C ASP A 22 -12.82 -21.14 29.90
N ILE A 23 -11.77 -20.88 29.11
CA ILE A 23 -11.69 -21.39 27.73
C ILE A 23 -11.37 -22.88 27.78
N LYS A 24 -12.43 -23.68 27.95
CA LYS A 24 -12.37 -25.12 27.69
C LYS A 24 -12.33 -25.33 26.19
N PHE A 25 -11.14 -25.60 25.66
CA PHE A 25 -11.02 -26.22 24.34
C PHE A 25 -11.85 -27.51 24.36
N PRO A 26 -12.71 -27.75 23.36
CA PRO A 26 -13.36 -29.04 23.24
C PRO A 26 -12.27 -30.11 23.28
N GLU A 27 -12.41 -31.11 24.16
CA GLU A 27 -11.60 -32.32 24.07
C GLU A 27 -11.67 -32.80 22.62
N ALA A 28 -10.50 -33.12 22.06
CA ALA A 28 -10.36 -33.52 20.67
C ALA A 28 -11.42 -34.57 20.35
N VAL A 29 -12.44 -34.15 19.60
CA VAL A 29 -13.25 -35.11 18.85
C VAL A 29 -12.25 -35.65 17.84
N GLU A 30 -11.75 -36.86 18.10
CA GLU A 30 -11.15 -37.69 17.06
C GLU A 30 -12.23 -37.88 16.01
N ALA A 31 -12.36 -36.91 15.11
CA ALA A 31 -13.04 -37.11 13.86
C ALA A 31 -12.26 -38.22 13.17
N GLU A 32 -12.86 -39.40 13.06
CA GLU A 32 -12.42 -40.40 12.10
C GLU A 32 -12.29 -39.69 10.76
N VAL A 33 -11.05 -39.35 10.41
CA VAL A 33 -10.71 -38.93 9.06
C VAL A 33 -10.99 -40.17 8.22
N ALA A 34 -12.16 -40.20 7.59
CA ALA A 34 -12.50 -41.19 6.61
C ALA A 34 -11.39 -41.16 5.55
N SER A 35 -10.48 -42.13 5.65
CA SER A 35 -9.43 -42.37 4.66
C SER A 35 -10.11 -42.86 3.39
N SER A 36 -10.57 -41.94 2.56
CA SER A 36 -10.91 -42.28 1.19
C SER A 36 -9.59 -42.62 0.50
N THR A 37 -9.35 -43.90 0.23
CA THR A 37 -8.26 -44.41 -0.61
C THR A 37 -8.46 -44.08 -2.09
N ALA A 38 -8.83 -42.83 -2.38
CA ALA A 38 -8.72 -42.24 -3.70
C ALA A 38 -7.46 -41.37 -3.69
N THR A 39 -6.35 -41.93 -4.17
CA THR A 39 -5.12 -41.20 -4.48
C THR A 39 -5.41 -40.15 -5.57
N ARG A 40 -5.99 -39.01 -5.18
CA ARG A 40 -5.79 -37.74 -5.89
C ARG A 40 -4.42 -37.24 -5.48
N SER A 41 -3.50 -37.14 -6.43
CA SER A 41 -2.18 -36.57 -6.16
C SER A 41 -2.36 -35.17 -5.55
N SER A 42 -1.89 -35.00 -4.32
CA SER A 42 -1.80 -33.70 -3.64
C SER A 42 -0.89 -32.70 -4.38
N ALA A 43 -0.16 -33.17 -5.41
CA ALA A 43 0.68 -32.36 -6.30
C ALA A 43 -0.11 -31.35 -7.17
N GLY A 44 -1.43 -31.44 -7.26
CA GLY A 44 -2.24 -30.50 -8.05
C GLY A 44 -2.48 -29.13 -7.41
N TRP A 45 -2.16 -28.95 -6.12
CA TRP A 45 -2.47 -27.74 -5.35
C TRP A 45 -1.26 -26.88 -4.97
N LEU A 46 -0.04 -27.37 -5.17
CA LEU A 46 1.15 -26.55 -4.92
C LEU A 46 1.37 -25.58 -6.10
N PRO A 47 1.73 -24.31 -5.84
CA PRO A 47 2.05 -23.37 -6.91
C PRO A 47 3.14 -23.97 -7.80
N ARG A 48 3.02 -23.70 -9.10
CA ARG A 48 4.05 -24.15 -10.05
C ARG A 48 5.40 -23.56 -9.63
N PRO A 49 6.52 -24.25 -9.86
CA PRO A 49 7.83 -23.72 -9.48
C PRO A 49 8.12 -22.34 -10.08
N ASP A 50 7.61 -22.06 -11.28
CA ASP A 50 7.74 -20.78 -11.99
C ASP A 50 6.69 -19.75 -11.60
N GLN A 51 5.70 -20.09 -10.77
CA GLN A 51 4.69 -19.17 -10.29
C GLN A 51 5.01 -18.72 -8.87
N SER A 52 4.99 -17.42 -8.64
CA SER A 52 5.23 -16.87 -7.32
C SER A 52 4.03 -16.13 -6.76
N LEU A 53 3.87 -16.27 -5.46
CA LEU A 53 2.67 -15.85 -4.75
C LEU A 53 3.03 -14.96 -3.57
N ASP A 54 2.25 -13.91 -3.38
CA ASP A 54 2.25 -13.11 -2.15
C ASP A 54 1.16 -13.62 -1.21
N VAL A 55 1.49 -13.75 0.07
CA VAL A 55 0.56 -14.16 1.12
C VAL A 55 -0.13 -12.94 1.69
N ASN A 56 -0.99 -12.31 0.90
CA ASN A 56 -1.88 -11.26 1.39
C ASN A 56 -3.29 -11.80 1.60
N PHE A 57 -4.12 -11.01 2.29
CA PHE A 57 -5.56 -11.27 2.27
C PHE A 57 -6.01 -11.32 0.80
N PRO A 58 -6.74 -12.38 0.40
CA PRO A 58 -7.23 -12.46 -0.95
C PRO A 58 -8.09 -11.23 -1.20
N VAL A 59 -7.84 -10.61 -2.34
CA VAL A 59 -8.67 -9.53 -2.83
C VAL A 59 -10.10 -10.04 -2.89
N ASP A 60 -11.04 -9.29 -2.32
CA ASP A 60 -12.42 -9.71 -2.25
C ASP A 60 -13.03 -9.68 -3.65
N SER A 61 -12.86 -10.76 -4.41
CA SER A 61 -13.43 -10.91 -5.73
C SER A 61 -14.88 -11.35 -5.70
N LYS A 62 -15.44 -11.65 -4.51
CA LYS A 62 -16.84 -12.08 -4.39
C LYS A 62 -17.80 -10.95 -4.68
N ILE A 63 -17.40 -9.70 -4.43
CA ILE A 63 -18.21 -8.51 -4.73
C ILE A 63 -18.29 -8.20 -6.23
N ILE A 64 -17.55 -8.90 -7.09
CA ILE A 64 -17.56 -8.72 -8.54
C ILE A 64 -18.73 -9.51 -9.14
N ASP A 65 -19.55 -8.84 -9.96
CA ASP A 65 -20.51 -9.53 -10.82
C ASP A 65 -19.78 -10.24 -11.97
N THR A 66 -19.61 -11.56 -11.84
CA THR A 66 -18.94 -12.39 -12.85
C THR A 66 -19.80 -12.69 -14.08
N SER A 67 -21.08 -12.30 -14.09
CA SER A 67 -21.95 -12.47 -15.26
C SER A 67 -21.72 -11.41 -16.33
N ALA A 68 -21.15 -10.27 -15.96
CA ALA A 68 -20.75 -9.19 -16.86
C ALA A 68 -19.25 -9.26 -17.19
N ALA A 69 -18.89 -8.97 -18.44
CA ALA A 69 -17.49 -8.87 -18.84
C ALA A 69 -16.88 -7.56 -18.30
N PRO A 70 -15.61 -7.56 -17.83
CA PRO A 70 -14.95 -6.34 -17.42
C PRO A 70 -14.61 -5.44 -18.60
N CYS A 71 -14.52 -4.13 -18.35
CA CYS A 71 -13.80 -3.22 -19.25
C CYS A 71 -12.35 -3.14 -18.84
N VAL A 72 -11.45 -3.22 -19.80
CA VAL A 72 -10.01 -3.27 -19.53
C VAL A 72 -9.31 -2.12 -20.24
N VAL A 73 -8.60 -1.31 -19.45
CA VAL A 73 -7.67 -0.30 -19.95
C VAL A 73 -6.26 -0.86 -19.82
N THR A 74 -5.55 -1.00 -20.93
CA THR A 74 -4.13 -1.38 -20.89
C THR A 74 -3.30 -0.13 -20.61
N LEU A 75 -2.61 -0.12 -19.47
CA LEU A 75 -1.74 0.97 -19.05
C LEU A 75 -0.30 0.72 -19.50
N VAL A 76 0.18 -0.52 -19.36
CA VAL A 76 1.50 -0.95 -19.83
C VAL A 76 1.33 -2.28 -20.54
N LYS A 77 1.90 -2.41 -21.74
CA LYS A 77 1.80 -3.64 -22.55
C LYS A 77 3.16 -4.29 -22.71
N ASN A 78 3.40 -5.36 -21.96
CA ASN A 78 4.60 -6.20 -22.03
C ASN A 78 5.91 -5.40 -22.15
N HIS A 79 6.08 -4.40 -21.29
CA HIS A 79 7.27 -3.55 -21.31
C HIS A 79 8.46 -4.27 -20.67
N THR A 80 9.62 -4.18 -21.32
CA THR A 80 10.87 -4.80 -20.85
C THR A 80 11.68 -3.82 -20.02
N TYR A 81 11.95 -4.16 -18.77
CA TYR A 81 12.84 -3.44 -17.86
C TYR A 81 14.19 -4.17 -17.76
N ALA A 82 15.18 -3.70 -18.51
CA ALA A 82 16.56 -4.24 -18.52
C ALA A 82 17.59 -3.18 -18.04
N HIS A 83 17.71 -2.08 -18.78
CA HIS A 83 18.54 -0.93 -18.42
C HIS A 83 17.67 0.29 -18.07
N SER A 84 16.74 0.09 -17.15
CA SER A 84 15.64 0.99 -16.84
C SER A 84 15.86 1.89 -15.62
N TYR A 85 17.04 1.81 -14.99
CA TYR A 85 17.40 2.70 -13.89
C TYR A 85 17.21 4.18 -14.28
N ASN A 86 16.46 4.95 -13.49
CA ASN A 86 16.08 6.35 -13.78
C ASN A 86 15.28 6.55 -15.09
N LYS A 87 14.71 5.48 -15.64
CA LYS A 87 13.96 5.49 -16.91
C LYS A 87 12.65 4.72 -16.75
N PRO A 88 11.69 5.24 -15.96
CA PRO A 88 10.38 4.62 -15.84
C PRO A 88 9.67 4.60 -17.21
N TYR A 89 8.81 3.61 -17.41
CA TYR A 89 7.85 3.65 -18.50
C TYR A 89 6.91 4.84 -18.33
N LYS A 90 6.65 5.54 -19.42
CA LYS A 90 5.63 6.59 -19.53
C LYS A 90 4.75 6.28 -20.72
N GLY A 91 3.44 6.29 -20.52
CA GLY A 91 2.47 6.04 -21.55
C GLY A 91 1.19 6.84 -21.32
N ASP A 92 0.34 6.90 -22.34
CA ASP A 92 -0.96 7.53 -22.28
C ASP A 92 -2.06 6.46 -22.34
N PHE A 93 -3.21 6.76 -21.76
CA PHE A 93 -4.40 5.94 -21.87
C PHE A 93 -5.65 6.80 -22.11
N SER A 94 -6.67 6.17 -22.68
CA SER A 94 -8.00 6.75 -22.84
C SER A 94 -9.00 6.14 -21.85
N PRO A 95 -10.09 6.85 -21.52
CA PRO A 95 -11.14 6.32 -20.64
C PRO A 95 -11.66 4.96 -21.12
N PRO A 96 -12.02 4.05 -20.20
CA PRO A 96 -12.68 2.81 -20.59
C PRO A 96 -14.04 3.12 -21.23
N SER A 97 -14.45 2.29 -22.19
CA SER A 97 -15.73 2.46 -22.90
C SER A 97 -16.96 2.39 -22.00
N CYS A 98 -16.85 1.80 -20.80
CA CYS A 98 -17.93 1.76 -19.81
C CYS A 98 -17.77 2.79 -18.69
N TYR A 99 -16.91 3.81 -18.84
CA TYR A 99 -16.74 4.81 -17.78
C TYR A 99 -18.06 5.51 -17.42
N ASP A 100 -18.91 5.76 -18.41
CA ASP A 100 -20.21 6.42 -18.22
C ASP A 100 -21.29 5.47 -17.68
N ASP A 101 -21.02 4.15 -17.59
CA ASP A 101 -21.90 3.20 -16.91
C ASP A 101 -21.54 3.18 -15.40
N PRO A 102 -22.43 3.71 -14.53
CA PRO A 102 -22.18 3.79 -13.09
C PRO A 102 -22.12 2.41 -12.42
N GLU A 103 -22.65 1.35 -13.05
CA GLU A 103 -22.59 0.00 -12.49
C GLU A 103 -21.15 -0.53 -12.47
N TYR A 104 -20.32 -0.13 -13.44
CA TYR A 104 -18.87 -0.39 -13.46
C TYR A 104 -18.14 0.48 -12.44
N SER A 105 -18.43 0.22 -11.17
CA SER A 105 -18.00 0.99 -10.00
C SER A 105 -16.76 0.41 -9.36
N LEU A 106 -16.47 -0.88 -9.55
CA LEU A 106 -15.29 -1.52 -9.01
C LEU A 106 -14.11 -1.39 -9.98
N VAL A 107 -12.94 -1.02 -9.47
CA VAL A 107 -11.72 -0.90 -10.28
C VAL A 107 -10.59 -1.71 -9.64
N TYR A 108 -9.97 -2.57 -10.43
CA TYR A 108 -8.82 -3.35 -10.01
C TYR A 108 -7.62 -3.06 -10.90
N LEU A 109 -6.47 -2.82 -10.29
CA LEU A 109 -5.19 -2.75 -10.97
C LEU A 109 -4.58 -4.16 -11.02
N ARG A 110 -4.42 -4.72 -12.22
CA ARG A 110 -3.70 -5.97 -12.40
C ARG A 110 -2.28 -5.66 -12.88
N TYR A 111 -1.29 -6.12 -12.12
CA TYR A 111 0.13 -6.04 -12.46
C TYR A 111 0.65 -7.45 -12.69
N LYS A 112 0.92 -7.81 -13.93
CA LYS A 112 1.53 -9.09 -14.31
C LYS A 112 2.99 -8.88 -14.61
N ALA A 113 3.84 -9.69 -13.99
CA ALA A 113 5.27 -9.64 -14.26
C ALA A 113 5.88 -11.03 -14.37
N ASN A 114 6.92 -11.12 -15.18
CA ASN A 114 7.83 -12.25 -15.22
C ASN A 114 9.27 -11.76 -15.39
N VAL A 115 10.22 -12.60 -15.01
CA VAL A 115 11.65 -12.30 -15.08
C VAL A 115 12.39 -13.43 -15.78
N ASP A 116 13.45 -13.11 -16.53
CA ASP A 116 14.29 -14.15 -17.14
C ASP A 116 15.00 -15.01 -16.08
N PRO A 117 15.19 -16.32 -16.32
CA PRO A 117 16.16 -17.11 -15.55
C PRO A 117 17.53 -16.44 -15.58
N GLY A 118 18.21 -16.40 -14.43
CA GLY A 118 19.50 -15.75 -14.31
C GLY A 118 19.81 -15.33 -12.88
N ARG A 119 20.63 -14.29 -12.77
CA ARG A 119 20.92 -13.64 -11.50
C ARG A 119 20.36 -12.23 -11.52
N GLN A 120 19.49 -11.90 -10.58
CA GLN A 120 18.98 -10.55 -10.37
C GLN A 120 18.53 -10.39 -8.91
N PHE A 121 18.71 -9.19 -8.36
CA PHE A 121 18.19 -8.83 -7.04
C PHE A 121 16.80 -8.23 -7.14
N ASP A 122 16.10 -8.22 -6.02
CA ASP A 122 14.78 -7.61 -5.95
C ASP A 122 14.86 -6.10 -6.20
N ARG A 123 13.84 -5.56 -6.88
CA ARG A 123 13.78 -4.18 -7.34
C ARG A 123 12.49 -3.54 -6.90
N ILE A 124 12.59 -2.36 -6.29
CA ILE A 124 11.43 -1.52 -6.01
C ILE A 124 10.80 -1.01 -7.31
N ALA A 125 9.48 -1.01 -7.34
CA ALA A 125 8.68 -0.55 -8.46
C ALA A 125 7.45 0.22 -7.96
N GLY A 126 6.97 1.15 -8.78
CA GLY A 126 5.82 1.98 -8.48
C GLY A 126 4.97 2.24 -9.72
N VAL A 127 3.68 2.44 -9.52
CA VAL A 127 2.73 2.76 -10.59
C VAL A 127 1.95 4.01 -10.20
N TRP A 128 1.84 4.95 -11.14
CA TRP A 128 1.11 6.19 -10.99
C TRP A 128 0.19 6.45 -12.16
N ILE A 129 -1.01 6.94 -11.86
CA ILE A 129 -1.94 7.51 -12.83
C ILE A 129 -1.83 9.03 -12.71
N GLY A 130 -1.30 9.72 -13.71
CA GLY A 130 -0.81 11.08 -13.49
C GLY A 130 0.32 11.07 -12.46
N ASN A 131 0.11 11.82 -11.37
CA ASN A 131 1.00 11.83 -10.20
C ASN A 131 0.43 11.05 -9.01
N HIS A 132 -0.70 10.35 -9.19
CA HIS A 132 -1.38 9.61 -8.12
C HIS A 132 -0.76 8.23 -7.96
N PRO A 133 -0.12 7.90 -6.82
CA PRO A 133 0.34 6.54 -6.59
C PRO A 133 -0.86 5.59 -6.51
N VAL A 134 -0.76 4.44 -7.18
CA VAL A 134 -1.78 3.38 -7.13
C VAL A 134 -1.20 2.02 -6.76
N LEU A 135 0.12 1.83 -6.88
CA LEU A 135 0.82 0.61 -6.45
C LEU A 135 2.26 0.90 -6.04
N ARG A 136 2.70 0.22 -4.98
CA ARG A 136 4.11 0.02 -4.61
C ARG A 136 4.36 -1.49 -4.53
N THR A 137 5.42 -1.98 -5.16
CA THR A 137 5.75 -3.41 -5.26
C THR A 137 7.25 -3.63 -5.25
N THR A 138 7.73 -4.80 -4.81
CA THR A 138 9.07 -5.29 -5.18
C THR A 138 8.96 -6.44 -6.20
N THR A 139 10.06 -6.76 -6.86
CA THR A 139 10.15 -7.93 -7.75
C THR A 139 10.60 -9.15 -6.98
N GLN A 140 10.50 -10.33 -7.62
CA GLN A 140 11.16 -11.53 -7.10
C GLN A 140 12.52 -11.74 -7.76
N GLU A 141 13.47 -12.27 -6.98
CA GLU A 141 14.75 -12.72 -7.51
C GLU A 141 14.63 -14.05 -8.27
N PRO A 142 15.07 -14.14 -9.56
CA PRO A 142 15.19 -15.39 -10.30
C PRO A 142 16.38 -16.23 -9.84
N ASN A 143 16.47 -17.46 -10.34
CA ASN A 143 17.69 -18.26 -10.28
C ASN A 143 18.15 -18.65 -11.69
N ARG A 144 19.34 -19.27 -11.79
CA ARG A 144 19.99 -19.60 -13.07
C ARG A 144 19.14 -20.43 -14.03
N VAL A 145 18.16 -21.19 -13.51
CA VAL A 145 17.34 -22.13 -14.29
C VAL A 145 15.88 -21.69 -14.35
N LEU A 146 15.43 -20.88 -13.40
CA LEU A 146 14.03 -20.52 -13.23
C LEU A 146 13.84 -19.00 -13.19
N GLY A 147 13.00 -18.52 -14.10
CA GLY A 147 12.49 -17.17 -14.16
C GLY A 147 11.03 -17.14 -13.73
N PRO A 148 10.72 -16.71 -12.49
CA PRO A 148 9.35 -16.74 -12.01
C PRO A 148 8.44 -15.70 -12.68
N HIS A 149 7.14 -15.94 -12.59
CA HIS A 149 6.09 -14.98 -12.89
C HIS A 149 5.16 -14.81 -11.69
N TRP A 150 4.58 -13.63 -11.55
CA TRP A 150 3.64 -13.31 -10.49
C TRP A 150 2.60 -12.31 -10.97
N GLU A 151 1.55 -12.18 -10.17
CA GLU A 151 0.46 -11.28 -10.43
C GLU A 151 0.02 -10.59 -9.15
N ILE A 152 -0.22 -9.29 -9.23
CA ILE A 152 -0.90 -8.49 -8.21
C ILE A 152 -2.25 -8.09 -8.78
N PHE A 153 -3.30 -8.21 -7.98
CA PHE A 153 -4.65 -7.82 -8.36
C PHE A 153 -5.23 -6.88 -7.31
N ARG A 154 -4.85 -5.62 -7.33
CA ARG A 154 -5.13 -4.66 -6.26
C ARG A 154 -6.44 -3.91 -6.50
N GLU A 155 -7.29 -3.84 -5.50
CA GLU A 155 -8.52 -3.03 -5.52
C GLU A 155 -8.17 -1.53 -5.39
N ILE A 156 -8.71 -0.70 -6.30
CA ILE A 156 -8.44 0.74 -6.39
C ILE A 156 -9.70 1.56 -6.75
N SER A 157 -10.90 1.12 -6.37
CA SER A 157 -12.17 1.76 -6.78
C SER A 157 -12.30 3.20 -6.29
N GLN A 158 -11.67 3.56 -5.17
CA GLN A 158 -11.57 4.95 -4.71
C GLN A 158 -10.86 5.88 -5.72
N TYR A 159 -10.10 5.31 -6.65
CA TYR A 159 -9.39 6.03 -7.71
C TYR A 159 -10.08 5.97 -9.07
N ARG A 160 -11.32 5.46 -9.16
CA ARG A 160 -12.09 5.34 -10.41
C ARG A 160 -12.10 6.64 -11.22
N ALA A 161 -12.28 7.78 -10.54
CA ALA A 161 -12.36 9.10 -11.18
C ALA A 161 -11.09 9.48 -11.98
N LEU A 162 -9.93 8.89 -11.66
CA LEU A 162 -8.68 9.14 -12.38
C LEU A 162 -8.71 8.65 -13.84
N PHE A 163 -9.63 7.74 -14.17
CA PHE A 163 -9.75 7.12 -15.49
C PHE A 163 -10.86 7.72 -16.36
N GLY A 164 -11.53 8.78 -15.89
CA GLY A 164 -12.66 9.41 -16.60
C GLY A 164 -12.29 10.31 -17.78
N LYS A 165 -11.00 10.55 -17.99
CA LYS A 165 -10.47 11.35 -19.10
C LYS A 165 -9.16 10.75 -19.60
N ASN A 166 -8.70 11.22 -20.75
CA ASN A 166 -7.36 10.89 -21.23
C ASN A 166 -6.35 11.27 -20.15
N GLY A 167 -5.45 10.34 -19.84
CA GLY A 167 -4.47 10.49 -18.78
C GLY A 167 -3.16 9.82 -19.17
N ASN A 168 -2.18 9.93 -18.28
CA ASN A 168 -0.90 9.26 -18.43
C ASN A 168 -0.68 8.26 -17.29
N VAL A 169 0.14 7.28 -17.57
CA VAL A 169 0.66 6.33 -16.59
C VAL A 169 2.17 6.45 -16.53
N THR A 170 2.71 6.46 -15.33
CA THR A 170 4.13 6.23 -15.07
C THR A 170 4.27 4.91 -14.35
N ALA A 171 5.12 4.01 -14.84
CA ALA A 171 5.45 2.76 -14.17
C ALA A 171 6.97 2.64 -14.04
N SER A 172 7.48 2.63 -12.81
CA SER A 172 8.90 2.47 -12.54
C SER A 172 9.21 1.03 -12.15
N LEU A 173 10.36 0.56 -12.64
CA LEU A 173 11.06 -0.62 -12.15
C LEU A 173 12.52 -0.39 -12.52
N ASP A 174 13.35 -0.09 -11.54
CA ASP A 174 14.76 0.20 -11.78
C ASP A 174 15.54 -1.10 -11.89
N ASN A 175 15.99 -1.40 -13.11
CA ASN A 175 16.79 -2.58 -13.38
C ASN A 175 18.12 -2.22 -14.02
N VAL A 176 19.11 -3.07 -13.73
CA VAL A 176 20.43 -3.06 -14.35
C VAL A 176 20.70 -4.47 -14.85
N VAL A 177 21.04 -4.57 -16.13
CA VAL A 177 21.55 -5.81 -16.75
C VAL A 177 23.02 -5.62 -17.13
N ASN A 178 23.87 -6.58 -16.76
CA ASN A 178 25.31 -6.63 -17.06
C ASN A 178 25.82 -8.08 -16.90
N ASP A 179 27.15 -8.27 -16.86
CA ASP A 179 27.77 -9.60 -16.73
C ASP A 179 27.46 -10.32 -15.41
N VAL A 180 26.96 -9.59 -14.40
CA VAL A 180 26.58 -10.13 -13.08
C VAL A 180 25.06 -10.27 -12.96
N TYR A 181 24.32 -9.24 -13.35
CA TYR A 181 22.86 -9.17 -13.29
C TYR A 181 22.31 -9.45 -14.68
N THR A 182 21.79 -10.65 -14.92
CA THR A 182 21.57 -11.14 -16.29
C THR A 182 20.09 -11.22 -16.68
N SER A 183 19.17 -10.80 -15.81
CA SER A 183 17.74 -10.98 -16.02
C SER A 183 17.01 -9.67 -16.27
N SER A 184 16.14 -9.66 -17.29
CA SER A 184 15.19 -8.59 -17.56
C SER A 184 13.82 -8.93 -16.98
N PHE A 185 13.06 -7.90 -16.62
CA PHE A 185 11.66 -8.04 -16.21
C PHE A 185 10.73 -7.65 -17.35
N TYR A 186 9.60 -8.33 -17.47
CA TYR A 186 8.56 -8.06 -18.46
C TYR A 186 7.27 -7.81 -17.72
N VAL A 187 6.64 -6.67 -17.97
CA VAL A 187 5.49 -6.21 -17.17
C VAL A 187 4.33 -5.79 -18.06
N THR A 188 3.14 -6.25 -17.69
CA THR A 188 1.86 -5.78 -18.24
C THR A 188 1.01 -5.26 -17.09
N ILE A 189 0.44 -4.06 -17.26
CA ILE A 189 -0.42 -3.42 -16.25
C ILE A 189 -1.75 -3.06 -16.89
N THR A 190 -2.85 -3.47 -16.29
CA THR A 190 -4.21 -3.14 -16.69
C THR A 190 -5.00 -2.53 -15.53
N ALA A 191 -5.88 -1.59 -15.84
CA ALA A 191 -6.98 -1.19 -14.96
C ALA A 191 -8.26 -1.87 -15.47
N GLU A 192 -8.89 -2.65 -14.61
CA GLU A 192 -10.02 -3.53 -14.93
C GLU A 192 -11.25 -3.07 -14.16
N PHE A 193 -12.29 -2.69 -14.88
CA PHE A 193 -13.54 -2.16 -14.35
C PHE A 193 -14.59 -3.26 -14.34
N TYR A 194 -15.22 -3.45 -13.18
CA TYR A 194 -16.20 -4.49 -12.96
C TYR A 194 -17.50 -3.92 -12.42
N LYS A 195 -18.61 -4.59 -12.75
CA LYS A 195 -19.87 -4.39 -12.06
C LYS A 195 -19.81 -5.00 -10.67
N LYS A 196 -20.49 -4.35 -9.73
CA LYS A 196 -20.66 -4.85 -8.36
C LYS A 196 -21.79 -5.89 -8.36
N ASP A 197 -21.57 -7.03 -7.71
CA ASP A 197 -22.66 -7.97 -7.41
C ASP A 197 -23.66 -7.27 -6.45
N PRO A 198 -24.93 -7.10 -6.85
CA PRO A 198 -25.93 -6.42 -6.03
C PRO A 198 -26.29 -7.18 -4.75
N SER A 199 -26.01 -8.50 -4.68
CA SER A 199 -26.23 -9.34 -3.51
C SER A 199 -25.15 -9.19 -2.43
N GLN A 200 -23.99 -8.63 -2.79
CA GLN A 200 -22.85 -8.53 -1.89
C GLN A 200 -22.74 -7.15 -1.24
N HIS A 201 -22.33 -7.15 0.03
CA HIS A 201 -22.00 -5.94 0.77
C HIS A 201 -20.52 -5.64 0.56
N VAL A 202 -20.19 -4.41 0.18
CA VAL A 202 -18.81 -3.98 0.00
C VAL A 202 -18.33 -3.36 1.30
N VAL A 203 -17.27 -3.92 1.87
CA VAL A 203 -16.52 -3.29 2.96
C VAL A 203 -15.42 -2.45 2.31
N GLN A 204 -15.60 -1.14 2.29
CA GLN A 204 -14.60 -0.22 1.74
C GLN A 204 -13.64 0.25 2.83
N ARG A 205 -12.37 0.49 2.46
CA ARG A 205 -11.37 1.08 3.36
C ARG A 205 -11.59 2.59 3.58
N VAL A 206 -12.43 3.20 2.76
CA VAL A 206 -12.82 4.61 2.79
C VAL A 206 -14.35 4.70 2.76
N PRO A 207 -14.98 5.81 3.19
CA PRO A 207 -16.43 5.88 3.32
C PRO A 207 -17.21 5.61 2.01
N TYR A 208 -16.75 6.24 0.93
CA TYR A 208 -17.28 6.11 -0.43
C TYR A 208 -16.26 6.69 -1.43
N ALA A 209 -16.59 6.74 -2.72
CA ALA A 209 -15.75 7.37 -3.73
C ALA A 209 -15.55 8.86 -3.42
N PRO A 210 -14.29 9.36 -3.31
CA PRO A 210 -14.04 10.76 -2.99
C PRO A 210 -14.47 11.70 -4.11
N ASP A 211 -14.88 12.91 -3.75
CA ASP A 211 -15.22 13.98 -4.70
C ASP A 211 -13.98 14.49 -5.44
N GLN A 212 -12.84 14.54 -4.76
CA GLN A 212 -11.55 14.87 -5.35
C GLN A 212 -10.45 13.97 -4.81
N ILE A 213 -9.49 13.65 -5.68
CA ILE A 213 -8.26 12.95 -5.32
C ILE A 213 -7.14 13.94 -5.60
N VAL A 214 -6.32 14.25 -4.59
CA VAL A 214 -5.21 15.20 -4.73
C VAL A 214 -3.90 14.46 -4.42
N PRO A 215 -2.95 14.37 -5.37
CA PRO A 215 -1.71 13.64 -5.12
C PRO A 215 -0.73 14.50 -4.32
N ILE A 216 -0.05 13.89 -3.35
CA ILE A 216 1.08 14.47 -2.63
C ILE A 216 2.34 13.77 -3.13
N PHE A 217 3.13 14.46 -3.95
CA PHE A 217 4.21 13.91 -4.74
C PHE A 217 5.34 14.92 -4.98
N LYS A 218 6.52 14.40 -5.31
CA LYS A 218 7.66 15.22 -5.68
C LYS A 218 7.54 15.67 -7.14
N SER A 219 7.33 16.97 -7.34
CA SER A 219 7.27 17.57 -8.67
C SER A 219 8.65 17.61 -9.35
N ASN A 220 8.67 17.54 -10.69
CA ASN A 220 9.87 17.69 -11.52
C ASN A 220 10.99 16.68 -11.21
N ASP A 221 10.63 15.49 -10.72
CA ASP A 221 11.57 14.39 -10.49
C ASP A 221 11.27 13.24 -11.46
N THR A 222 12.22 12.31 -11.61
CA THR A 222 12.08 11.09 -12.39
C THR A 222 10.96 10.20 -11.86
N TYR A 223 10.86 10.11 -10.53
CA TYR A 223 9.80 9.37 -9.83
C TYR A 223 8.92 10.33 -9.04
N PRO A 224 7.59 10.22 -9.12
CA PRO A 224 6.68 11.10 -8.38
C PRO A 224 6.52 10.62 -6.91
N TRP A 225 7.63 10.36 -6.23
CA TRP A 225 7.71 10.20 -4.77
C TRP A 225 8.77 11.13 -4.18
N PHE A 226 8.59 11.50 -2.93
CA PHE A 226 9.63 12.12 -2.14
C PHE A 226 10.64 11.08 -1.69
N ASN A 227 11.87 11.52 -1.39
CA ASN A 227 12.82 10.69 -0.69
C ASN A 227 12.95 11.20 0.75
N VAL A 228 12.05 10.75 1.63
CA VAL A 228 11.97 11.26 3.00
C VAL A 228 13.09 10.63 3.83
N GLN A 229 13.87 11.47 4.50
CA GLN A 229 14.97 11.09 5.38
C GLN A 229 14.83 11.83 6.73
N PRO A 230 15.44 11.34 7.82
CA PRO A 230 15.33 11.95 9.16
C PRO A 230 15.67 13.46 9.21
N ASN A 231 16.53 13.94 8.32
CA ASN A 231 17.00 15.34 8.25
C ASN A 231 16.33 16.17 7.12
N THR A 232 15.17 15.73 6.62
CA THR A 232 14.47 16.38 5.49
C THR A 232 13.11 16.97 5.85
N LEU A 233 12.82 17.15 7.14
CA LEU A 233 11.61 17.85 7.60
C LEU A 233 11.43 19.19 6.87
N GLY A 234 10.20 19.45 6.39
CA GLY A 234 9.87 20.65 5.64
C GLY A 234 10.33 20.68 4.17
N LYS A 235 11.00 19.63 3.66
CA LYS A 235 11.44 19.54 2.25
C LYS A 235 10.53 18.67 1.37
N ASN A 236 9.73 17.80 1.99
CA ASN A 236 8.89 16.83 1.30
C ASN A 236 7.42 17.23 1.43
N PHE A 237 7.00 18.19 0.62
CA PHE A 237 5.66 18.78 0.75
C PHE A 237 5.03 19.20 -0.57
N ASN A 238 3.70 19.34 -0.54
CA ASN A 238 2.94 20.14 -1.49
C ASN A 238 2.06 21.14 -0.73
N LEU A 239 1.73 22.25 -1.38
CA LEU A 239 0.72 23.18 -0.89
C LEU A 239 -0.64 22.81 -1.50
N VAL A 240 -1.65 22.64 -0.65
CA VAL A 240 -3.00 22.20 -1.04
C VAL A 240 -4.02 23.19 -0.51
N THR A 241 -4.88 23.69 -1.38
CA THR A 241 -6.06 24.48 -0.99
C THR A 241 -7.27 23.55 -0.99
N PHE A 242 -8.01 23.54 0.11
CA PHE A 242 -9.17 22.65 0.28
C PHE A 242 -10.49 23.36 -0.05
N PRO A 243 -11.53 22.61 -0.48
CA PRO A 243 -12.88 23.14 -0.63
C PRO A 243 -13.42 23.70 0.69
N LYS A 244 -14.19 24.79 0.63
CA LYS A 244 -14.79 25.40 1.83
C LYS A 244 -15.90 24.56 2.46
N ASN A 245 -16.47 23.64 1.71
CA ASN A 245 -17.49 22.68 2.15
C ASN A 245 -16.91 21.27 2.36
N LEU A 246 -15.60 21.17 2.66
CA LEU A 246 -14.95 19.92 3.04
C LEU A 246 -15.58 19.35 4.31
N ASP A 247 -16.05 18.10 4.28
CA ASP A 247 -16.66 17.39 5.42
C ASP A 247 -15.98 16.07 5.77
N GLY A 248 -15.12 15.56 4.89
CA GLY A 248 -14.24 14.43 5.14
C GLY A 248 -12.89 14.59 4.46
N LEU A 249 -11.82 14.19 5.15
CA LEU A 249 -10.48 14.23 4.59
C LEU A 249 -9.70 12.99 5.02
N TYR A 250 -9.29 12.18 4.05
CA TYR A 250 -8.46 11.00 4.29
C TYR A 250 -7.16 11.12 3.49
N LEU A 251 -6.13 10.40 3.93
CA LEU A 251 -4.87 10.28 3.21
C LEU A 251 -4.52 8.81 3.08
N GLU A 252 -4.34 8.31 1.84
CA GLU A 252 -3.71 7.01 1.61
C GLU A 252 -2.21 7.21 1.38
N LEU A 253 -1.40 6.72 2.32
CA LEU A 253 0.05 6.80 2.34
C LEU A 253 0.68 5.59 1.65
N PHE A 254 1.60 5.86 0.73
CA PHE A 254 2.44 4.88 0.06
C PHE A 254 3.90 5.15 0.47
N THR A 255 4.49 4.24 1.23
CA THR A 255 5.86 4.38 1.72
C THR A 255 6.56 3.03 1.74
N SER A 256 7.89 3.06 1.61
CA SER A 256 8.75 1.87 1.73
C SER A 256 10.10 2.31 2.29
N HIS A 257 10.83 1.42 2.94
CA HIS A 257 12.10 1.70 3.61
C HIS A 257 13.29 1.07 2.90
N HIS A 258 14.43 1.75 2.88
CA HIS A 258 15.60 1.32 2.10
C HIS A 258 16.90 1.67 2.82
N GLY A 259 18.02 1.09 2.37
CA GLY A 259 19.33 1.30 3.01
C GLY A 259 19.36 0.72 4.42
N CYS A 260 19.85 1.46 5.42
CA CYS A 260 19.84 0.99 6.81
C CYS A 260 18.43 0.75 7.39
N ASP A 261 17.39 1.31 6.77
CA ASP A 261 16.02 1.07 7.20
C ASP A 261 15.35 -0.09 6.47
N GLU A 262 15.96 -0.65 5.41
CA GLU A 262 15.44 -1.81 4.67
C GLU A 262 15.22 -3.04 5.58
N PHE A 263 16.10 -3.18 6.57
CA PHE A 263 16.07 -4.24 7.58
C PHE A 263 15.81 -3.68 8.97
N HIS A 264 15.06 -2.58 9.09
CA HIS A 264 14.92 -1.89 10.38
C HIS A 264 14.48 -2.83 11.51
N TYR A 265 13.60 -3.80 11.24
CA TYR A 265 13.12 -4.78 12.20
C TYR A 265 14.20 -5.68 12.81
N THR A 266 15.39 -5.80 12.22
CA THR A 266 16.55 -6.49 12.80
C THR A 266 17.64 -5.56 13.32
N ASN A 267 17.47 -4.24 13.21
CA ASN A 267 18.46 -3.29 13.71
C ASN A 267 18.57 -3.37 15.24
N PRO A 268 19.76 -3.67 15.78
CA PRO A 268 19.94 -3.71 17.22
C PRO A 268 19.88 -2.30 17.84
N PRO A 269 19.62 -2.21 19.15
CA PRO A 269 19.92 -1.01 19.93
C PRO A 269 21.39 -0.58 19.74
N ASN A 270 21.64 0.72 19.89
CA ASN A 270 22.97 1.30 19.63
C ASN A 270 24.05 0.68 20.52
N GLU A 271 23.71 0.31 21.75
CA GLU A 271 24.60 -0.29 22.75
C GLU A 271 25.13 -1.66 22.30
N LEU A 272 24.40 -2.36 21.43
CA LEU A 272 24.75 -3.69 20.94
C LEU A 272 25.44 -3.67 19.58
N LYS A 273 25.55 -2.50 18.91
CA LYS A 273 26.10 -2.41 17.55
C LYS A 273 27.51 -3.01 17.45
N ALA A 274 28.40 -2.60 18.35
CA ALA A 274 29.80 -3.06 18.36
C ALA A 274 29.90 -4.55 18.69
N THR A 275 29.17 -5.02 19.70
CA THR A 275 29.16 -6.42 20.13
C THR A 275 28.70 -7.37 19.03
N LEU A 276 27.70 -6.95 18.25
CA LEU A 276 27.14 -7.75 17.15
C LEU A 276 27.84 -7.50 15.81
N ASN A 277 28.81 -6.58 15.76
CA ASN A 277 29.42 -6.11 14.51
C ASN A 277 28.37 -5.75 13.44
N ALA A 278 27.30 -5.07 13.84
CA ALA A 278 26.17 -4.75 12.98
C ALA A 278 26.45 -3.50 12.13
N ASP A 279 26.06 -3.54 10.84
CA ASP A 279 26.24 -2.42 9.90
C ASP A 279 25.38 -1.21 10.32
N CYS A 280 24.12 -1.48 10.64
CA CYS A 280 23.12 -0.49 11.06
C CYS A 280 22.69 -0.75 12.51
N ALA A 281 22.29 0.30 13.22
CA ALA A 281 21.77 0.24 14.58
C ALA A 281 20.87 1.45 14.85
N GLY A 282 20.10 1.41 15.94
CA GLY A 282 19.11 2.43 16.29
C GLY A 282 17.77 1.85 16.72
N GLY A 283 17.73 0.52 16.92
CA GLY A 283 16.51 -0.21 17.25
C GLY A 283 15.58 -0.39 16.05
N SER A 284 14.51 -1.14 16.27
CA SER A 284 13.59 -1.57 15.23
C SER A 284 12.44 -0.62 14.92
N PHE A 285 12.17 0.32 15.81
CA PHE A 285 11.02 1.21 15.70
C PHE A 285 11.21 2.32 14.67
N ARG A 286 10.18 2.56 13.84
CA ARG A 286 10.13 3.64 12.84
C ARG A 286 8.75 4.26 12.85
N GLU A 287 8.69 5.58 12.70
CA GLU A 287 7.43 6.32 12.66
C GLU A 287 7.40 7.23 11.44
N VAL A 288 6.46 7.00 10.54
CA VAL A 288 6.19 7.90 9.41
C VAL A 288 5.12 8.88 9.85
N GLN A 289 5.45 10.17 9.81
CA GLN A 289 4.61 11.25 10.31
C GLN A 289 4.00 12.00 9.14
N ILE A 290 2.71 12.29 9.25
CA ILE A 290 1.95 13.14 8.34
C ILE A 290 1.78 14.49 9.04
N LEU A 291 2.21 15.56 8.39
CA LEU A 291 2.15 16.90 8.94
C LEU A 291 1.24 17.78 8.09
N LEU A 292 0.43 18.58 8.78
CA LEU A 292 -0.35 19.67 8.24
C LEU A 292 0.14 20.98 8.87
N ASP A 293 0.66 21.90 8.07
CA ASP A 293 1.27 23.16 8.51
C ASP A 293 2.33 22.99 9.61
N ASN A 294 3.19 21.98 9.44
CA ASN A 294 4.25 21.58 10.37
C ASN A 294 3.76 20.99 11.71
N GLU A 295 2.46 20.75 11.88
CA GLU A 295 1.92 20.00 13.00
C GLU A 295 1.66 18.55 12.61
N ILE A 296 2.10 17.58 13.43
CA ILE A 296 1.80 16.17 13.22
C ILE A 296 0.30 15.96 13.41
N VAL A 297 -0.37 15.49 12.36
CA VAL A 297 -1.81 15.19 12.34
C VAL A 297 -2.09 13.69 12.17
N GLY A 298 -1.07 12.92 11.79
CA GLY A 298 -1.14 11.46 11.72
C GLY A 298 0.23 10.84 11.87
N ALA A 299 0.27 9.61 12.34
CA ALA A 299 1.48 8.80 12.42
C ALA A 299 1.14 7.37 12.02
N VAL A 300 2.07 6.73 11.31
CA VAL A 300 2.02 5.34 10.92
C VAL A 300 3.29 4.67 11.42
N TRP A 301 3.14 3.50 12.03
CA TRP A 301 4.26 2.60 12.34
C TRP A 301 4.24 1.49 11.28
N PRO A 302 5.06 1.59 10.23
CA PRO A 302 4.92 0.74 9.06
C PRO A 302 5.09 -0.73 9.42
N PHE A 303 4.27 -1.58 8.80
CA PHE A 303 4.47 -3.02 8.82
C PHE A 303 5.88 -3.35 8.31
N PRO A 304 6.63 -4.25 8.97
CA PRO A 304 7.94 -4.70 8.50
C PRO A 304 7.85 -5.43 7.16
N LEU A 305 7.92 -4.68 6.06
CA LEU A 305 8.03 -5.24 4.72
C LEU A 305 9.35 -6.01 4.59
N ILE A 306 9.28 -7.32 4.36
CA ILE A 306 10.47 -8.13 4.09
C ILE A 306 10.60 -8.28 2.57
N TYR A 307 11.53 -7.54 1.97
CA TYR A 307 11.81 -7.64 0.54
C TYR A 307 12.24 -9.06 0.13
N THR A 308 12.06 -9.43 -1.14
CA THR A 308 12.34 -10.80 -1.60
C THR A 308 13.84 -11.14 -1.64
N GLY A 309 14.73 -10.14 -1.54
CA GLY A 309 16.16 -10.33 -1.27
C GLY A 309 16.50 -10.35 0.23
N GLY A 310 15.56 -10.02 1.11
CA GLY A 310 15.79 -9.90 2.55
C GLY A 310 15.93 -11.23 3.28
N MET A 311 16.58 -11.22 4.44
CA MET A 311 16.91 -12.44 5.22
C MET A 311 17.64 -13.49 4.37
N SER A 312 16.92 -14.48 3.84
CA SER A 312 17.44 -15.47 2.90
C SER A 312 16.52 -15.53 1.67
N PRO A 313 17.01 -15.21 0.46
CA PRO A 313 16.22 -15.28 -0.78
C PRO A 313 15.61 -16.66 -1.05
N ALA A 314 16.19 -17.73 -0.48
CA ALA A 314 15.66 -19.08 -0.60
C ALA A 314 14.32 -19.28 0.13
N LEU A 315 14.02 -18.46 1.15
CA LEU A 315 12.74 -18.50 1.87
C LEU A 315 11.60 -17.92 1.02
N TRP A 316 11.91 -17.07 0.04
CA TRP A 316 10.93 -16.29 -0.73
C TRP A 316 10.60 -16.89 -2.11
N ARG A 317 10.81 -18.21 -2.26
CA ARG A 317 10.58 -18.94 -3.52
C ARG A 317 9.80 -20.24 -3.25
N PRO A 318 8.62 -20.44 -3.86
CA PRO A 318 7.87 -19.51 -4.74
C PRO A 318 7.06 -18.45 -3.97
N ILE A 319 6.89 -18.61 -2.66
CA ILE A 319 6.01 -17.76 -1.86
C ILE A 319 6.85 -16.63 -1.25
N VAL A 320 6.49 -15.38 -1.52
CA VAL A 320 7.16 -14.20 -0.94
C VAL A 320 6.58 -13.85 0.42
N SER A 321 7.24 -12.93 1.14
CA SER A 321 6.73 -12.43 2.40
C SER A 321 5.39 -11.69 2.21
N MET A 322 4.61 -11.57 3.29
CA MET A 322 3.35 -10.82 3.26
C MET A 322 3.61 -9.37 2.83
N GLY A 323 2.97 -8.96 1.74
CA GLY A 323 3.12 -7.62 1.17
C GLY A 323 4.36 -7.44 0.30
N GLY A 324 5.10 -8.51 0.01
CA GLY A 324 6.30 -8.46 -0.84
C GLY A 324 5.99 -7.95 -2.25
N PHE A 325 4.88 -8.37 -2.84
CA PHE A 325 4.42 -7.87 -4.14
C PHE A 325 3.45 -6.70 -3.97
N GLU A 326 2.48 -6.78 -3.06
CA GLU A 326 1.60 -5.63 -2.78
C GLU A 326 2.00 -4.95 -1.47
N ALA A 327 2.91 -3.97 -1.55
CA ALA A 327 3.39 -3.29 -0.35
C ALA A 327 2.22 -2.61 0.38
N PRO A 328 2.15 -2.72 1.73
CA PRO A 328 1.08 -2.12 2.51
C PRO A 328 0.95 -0.61 2.29
N THR A 329 -0.30 -0.14 2.21
CA THR A 329 -0.65 1.28 2.26
C THR A 329 -1.50 1.55 3.49
N TYR A 330 -1.50 2.81 3.92
CA TYR A 330 -2.11 3.22 5.18
C TYR A 330 -3.10 4.33 4.92
N ILE A 331 -4.36 4.13 5.30
CA ILE A 331 -5.39 5.17 5.24
C ILE A 331 -5.46 5.83 6.61
N ILE A 332 -5.25 7.15 6.62
CA ILE A 332 -5.32 7.99 7.81
C ILE A 332 -6.51 8.91 7.66
N ASP A 333 -7.40 8.88 8.65
CA ASP A 333 -8.51 9.83 8.76
C ASP A 333 -7.99 11.16 9.32
N LEU A 334 -7.97 12.18 8.47
CA LEU A 334 -7.61 13.55 8.80
C LEU A 334 -8.84 14.43 9.03
N THR A 335 -10.06 13.87 8.96
CA THR A 335 -11.32 14.58 9.20
C THR A 335 -11.33 15.35 10.53
N PRO A 336 -10.76 14.85 11.64
CA PRO A 336 -10.68 15.62 12.89
C PRO A 336 -9.96 16.98 12.75
N TYR A 337 -9.13 17.16 11.72
CA TYR A 337 -8.33 18.37 11.50
C TYR A 337 -8.91 19.32 10.44
N VAL A 338 -10.08 19.05 9.87
CA VAL A 338 -10.65 19.88 8.79
C VAL A 338 -10.84 21.35 9.20
N ALA A 339 -11.14 21.62 10.48
CA ALA A 339 -11.24 22.98 11.01
C ALA A 339 -9.99 23.84 10.78
N LYS A 340 -8.82 23.22 10.59
CA LYS A 340 -7.56 23.92 10.29
C LYS A 340 -7.43 24.38 8.84
N VAL A 341 -8.15 23.75 7.91
CA VAL A 341 -7.92 23.91 6.46
C VAL A 341 -9.07 24.57 5.69
N LEU A 342 -10.13 25.00 6.40
CA LEU A 342 -11.32 25.61 5.82
C LEU A 342 -11.19 27.11 5.54
N ASP A 343 -10.00 27.71 5.73
CA ASP A 343 -9.80 29.16 5.57
C ASP A 343 -9.63 29.60 4.10
N GLY A 344 -9.58 28.63 3.17
CA GLY A 344 -9.44 28.86 1.73
C GLY A 344 -8.03 29.23 1.28
N LYS A 345 -7.02 29.09 2.14
CA LYS A 345 -5.62 29.29 1.79
C LYS A 345 -4.92 27.97 1.45
N PRO A 346 -3.75 28.01 0.81
CA PRO A 346 -2.92 26.82 0.66
C PRO A 346 -2.32 26.40 2.00
N HIS A 347 -2.46 25.12 2.33
CA HIS A 347 -1.87 24.48 3.50
C HIS A 347 -0.77 23.52 3.11
N ASN A 348 0.25 23.42 3.95
CA ASN A 348 1.38 22.52 3.74
C ASN A 348 1.00 21.10 4.19
N VAL A 349 0.98 20.15 3.25
CA VAL A 349 0.89 18.71 3.56
C VAL A 349 2.26 18.09 3.31
N SER A 350 2.87 17.53 4.35
CA SER A 350 4.24 17.04 4.31
C SER A 350 4.47 15.76 5.10
N PHE A 351 5.63 15.14 4.87
CA PHE A 351 6.03 13.90 5.52
C PHE A 351 7.35 14.05 6.28
N ALA A 352 7.45 13.34 7.40
CA ALA A 352 8.69 13.13 8.13
C ALA A 352 8.83 11.67 8.56
N VAL A 353 10.06 11.28 8.92
CA VAL A 353 10.33 9.95 9.47
C VAL A 353 11.08 10.12 10.79
N GLY A 354 10.41 9.74 11.88
CA GLY A 354 10.98 9.60 13.21
C GLY A 354 11.73 8.27 13.35
N HIS A 355 12.87 8.31 14.03
CA HIS A 355 13.76 7.15 14.27
C HIS A 355 14.31 6.47 13.01
N GLY A 356 14.13 7.05 11.82
CA GLY A 356 14.77 6.57 10.58
C GLY A 356 16.29 6.72 10.63
N LEU A 357 16.97 5.94 9.80
CA LEU A 357 18.42 5.95 9.61
C LEU A 357 18.84 6.29 8.19
N ALA A 358 17.96 6.05 7.21
CA ALA A 358 18.27 6.19 5.81
C ALA A 358 17.13 6.92 5.09
N TYR A 359 16.46 6.26 4.14
CA TYR A 359 15.59 6.95 3.20
C TYR A 359 14.33 6.16 2.88
N TRP A 360 13.24 6.90 2.66
CA TRP A 360 11.89 6.39 2.58
C TRP A 360 11.16 7.01 1.38
N PRO A 361 11.14 6.34 0.22
CA PRO A 361 10.36 6.79 -0.92
C PRO A 361 8.87 6.86 -0.58
N THR A 362 8.34 8.08 -0.48
CA THR A 362 7.01 8.36 0.11
C THR A 362 6.19 9.29 -0.75
N ASN A 363 4.91 8.97 -0.93
CA ASN A 363 3.88 9.80 -1.56
C ASN A 363 2.51 9.41 -1.04
N ALA A 364 1.48 10.17 -1.41
CA ALA A 364 0.12 9.88 -0.96
C ALA A 364 -0.93 10.38 -1.96
N ASN A 365 -2.17 9.93 -1.74
CA ASN A 365 -3.36 10.59 -2.26
C ASN A 365 -4.19 11.11 -1.09
N LEU A 366 -4.53 12.40 -1.11
CA LEU A 366 -5.62 12.93 -0.32
C LEU A 366 -6.94 12.56 -0.99
N LEU A 367 -7.87 12.05 -0.19
CA LEU A 367 -9.23 11.70 -0.59
C LEU A 367 -10.14 12.73 0.08
N VAL A 368 -10.69 13.62 -0.75
CA VAL A 368 -11.42 14.81 -0.35
C VAL A 368 -12.91 14.56 -0.53
N TYR A 369 -13.68 14.79 0.53
CA TYR A 369 -15.13 14.65 0.57
C TYR A 369 -15.77 16.01 0.85
N GLN A 370 -16.85 16.31 0.14
CA GLN A 370 -17.56 17.57 0.23
C GLN A 370 -19.03 17.36 0.60
N ASP A 371 -19.55 18.18 1.51
CA ASP A 371 -20.99 18.27 1.73
C ASP A 371 -21.60 19.17 0.65
N HIS A 372 -22.26 18.53 -0.32
CA HIS A 372 -22.91 19.20 -1.45
C HIS A 372 -24.17 19.99 -1.05
N ASN A 373 -24.63 19.88 0.21
CA ASN A 373 -25.81 20.60 0.71
C ASN A 373 -25.46 21.94 1.37
N VAL A 374 -24.17 22.23 1.56
CA VAL A 374 -23.71 23.47 2.19
C VAL A 374 -22.65 24.16 1.35
N GLU A 375 -22.63 25.49 1.39
CA GLU A 375 -21.56 26.27 0.74
C GLU A 375 -20.26 26.28 1.56
N LYS A 376 -20.37 26.12 2.88
CA LYS A 376 -19.24 26.14 3.82
C LYS A 376 -19.49 25.23 5.01
N THR A 377 -18.48 24.44 5.34
CA THR A 377 -18.44 23.64 6.57
C THR A 377 -18.10 24.52 7.76
N VAL A 378 -18.77 24.30 8.88
CA VAL A 378 -18.38 24.85 10.19
C VAL A 378 -17.83 23.70 11.02
N ALA A 379 -16.56 23.77 11.36
CA ALA A 379 -15.88 22.76 12.16
C ALA A 379 -15.13 23.41 13.33
N THR A 380 -15.00 22.66 14.42
CA THR A 380 -14.19 23.05 15.59
C THR A 380 -13.17 21.94 15.86
N LEU A 381 -11.97 22.32 16.29
CA LEU A 381 -10.93 21.38 16.68
C LEU A 381 -10.79 21.39 18.21
N ASP A 382 -11.26 20.33 18.84
CA ASP A 382 -11.06 20.12 20.27
C ASP A 382 -9.68 19.50 20.52
N ARG A 383 -8.81 20.22 21.23
CA ARG A 383 -7.47 19.75 21.58
C ARG A 383 -7.41 19.36 23.05
N LYS A 384 -7.06 18.10 23.32
CA LYS A 384 -6.70 17.63 24.66
C LYS A 384 -5.20 17.39 24.71
N VAL A 385 -4.51 18.12 25.58
CA VAL A 385 -3.07 17.95 25.84
C VAL A 385 -2.93 17.12 27.11
N PHE A 386 -2.12 16.07 27.03
CA PHE A 386 -1.77 15.23 28.18
C PHE A 386 -0.33 15.49 28.55
N ASP A 387 -0.03 15.58 29.85
CA ASP A 387 1.34 15.58 30.32
C ASP A 387 1.99 14.23 29.95
N ARG A 388 3.18 14.28 29.34
CA ARG A 388 3.88 13.09 28.89
C ARG A 388 4.44 12.38 30.13
N ASN A 389 3.79 11.31 30.57
CA ASN A 389 4.22 10.51 31.73
C ASN A 389 5.28 9.43 31.39
N VAL A 390 5.79 9.43 30.16
CA VAL A 390 6.85 8.50 29.73
C VAL A 390 8.17 9.25 29.82
N VAL A 391 8.91 8.98 30.89
CA VAL A 391 10.29 9.44 31.15
C VAL A 391 11.26 8.63 30.29
#